data_AF-A0A4R2SYY6-F1
#
_entry.id   AF-A0A4R2SYY6-F1
#
_cell.length_a   1.000
_cell.length_b   1.000
_cell.length_c   1.000
_cell.angle_alpha   90.00
_cell.angle_beta   90.00
_cell.angle_gamma   90.00
#
_symmetry.space_group_name_H-M   'P 1'
#
loop_
_entity.id
_entity.type
_entity.pdbx_description
1 polymer ?
#
loop_
_entity_poly.entity_id
_entity_poly.type
_entity_poly.pdbx_seq_one_letter_code
_entity_poly.pdbx_strand_id
1 'polypeptide(L)' 'MRASVEVADIFRTAVMGGHVEACTDCGHWRVAYNSCRNRHCPRCQGAAARTWLAEREADLLPVGYFHVVFTLPAEVADV' A
#
# COMPACT_ATOMS: atom_id res chain seq x y z
N MET A 1 -18.85 -13.40 6.43
CA MET A 1 -18.07 -14.10 5.40
C MET A 1 -16.85 -13.25 5.06
N ARG A 2 -15.76 -13.37 5.85
CA ARG A 2 -14.50 -12.66 5.59
C ARG A 2 -13.78 -13.44 4.51
N ALA A 3 -13.61 -12.87 3.32
CA ALA A 3 -12.72 -13.44 2.32
C ALA A 3 -11.29 -13.30 2.85
N SER A 4 -10.72 -14.40 3.32
CA SER A 4 -9.28 -14.54 3.48
C SER A 4 -8.67 -14.34 2.10
N VAL A 5 -8.02 -13.21 1.87
CA VAL A 5 -7.21 -13.05 0.65
C VAL A 5 -6.06 -14.04 0.82
N GLU A 6 -6.12 -15.17 0.12
CA GLU A 6 -5.01 -16.10 -0.07
C GLU A 6 -3.93 -15.38 -0.91
N VAL A 7 -3.18 -14.52 -0.23
CA VAL A 7 -2.09 -13.71 -0.78
C VAL A 7 -0.89 -14.64 -0.91
N ALA A 8 -0.64 -15.18 -2.11
CA ALA A 8 0.48 -16.08 -2.42
C ALA A 8 1.77 -15.78 -1.62
N ASP A 9 2.12 -16.59 -0.61
CA ASP A 9 3.07 -16.28 0.49
C ASP A 9 4.53 -15.90 0.12
N ILE A 10 4.88 -15.81 -1.16
CA ILE A 10 6.23 -15.51 -1.65
C ILE A 10 6.57 -14.01 -1.65
N PHE A 11 6.12 -13.26 -0.65
CA PHE A 11 6.44 -11.83 -0.49
C PHE A 11 7.67 -11.66 0.38
N ARG A 12 8.63 -10.79 -0.01
CA ARG A 12 9.88 -10.56 0.74
C ARG A 12 10.66 -11.87 1.01
N THR A 13 10.77 -12.73 0.00
CA THR A 13 11.56 -13.97 0.03
C THR A 13 12.71 -13.90 -0.97
N ALA A 14 13.65 -14.85 -0.88
CA ALA A 14 14.77 -14.95 -1.81
C ALA A 14 14.33 -15.10 -3.28
N VAL A 15 13.16 -15.71 -3.53
CA VAL A 15 12.57 -15.87 -4.88
C VAL A 15 12.32 -14.53 -5.56
N MET A 16 12.03 -13.48 -4.79
CA MET A 16 11.78 -12.12 -5.30
C MET A 16 13.07 -11.34 -5.59
N GLY A 17 14.23 -11.96 -5.37
CA GLY A 17 15.53 -11.28 -5.32
C GLY A 17 15.67 -10.39 -4.09
N GLY A 18 16.87 -9.86 -3.90
CA GLY A 18 17.18 -8.97 -2.80
C GLY A 18 18.35 -8.05 -3.08
N HIS A 19 18.64 -7.18 -2.12
CA HIS A 19 19.74 -6.24 -2.14
C HIS A 19 20.35 -6.16 -0.73
N VAL A 20 21.59 -5.66 -0.66
CA VAL A 20 22.24 -5.37 0.63
C VAL A 20 21.94 -3.93 0.98
N GLU A 21 21.37 -3.73 2.16
CA GLU A 21 21.27 -2.43 2.80
C GLU A 21 22.46 -2.29 3.75
N ALA A 22 23.24 -1.23 3.60
CA ALA A 22 24.37 -0.93 4.46
C ALA A 22 24.27 0.50 4.99
N CYS A 23 24.46 0.67 6.29
CA CYS A 23 24.54 1.98 6.92
C CYS A 23 25.98 2.49 6.82
N THR A 24 26.16 3.66 6.21
CA THR A 24 27.48 4.30 6.06
C THR A 24 28.04 4.83 7.38
N ASP A 25 27.18 5.04 8.39
CA ASP A 25 27.57 5.72 9.63
C ASP A 25 28.00 4.73 10.72
N CYS A 26 27.42 3.53 10.77
CA CYS A 26 27.73 2.51 11.78
C CYS A 26 28.26 1.19 11.22
N GLY A 27 28.36 1.05 9.89
CA GLY A 27 28.88 -0.17 9.23
C GLY A 27 27.95 -1.39 9.31
N HIS A 28 26.76 -1.26 9.91
CA HIS A 28 25.78 -2.33 9.94
C HIS A 28 25.25 -2.62 8.53
N TRP A 29 25.11 -3.90 8.19
CA TRP A 29 24.53 -4.32 6.92
C TRP A 29 23.53 -5.46 7.12
N ARG A 30 22.56 -5.55 6.21
CA ARG A 30 21.59 -6.65 6.15
C ARG A 30 21.19 -6.98 4.72
N VAL A 31 20.76 -8.21 4.49
CA VAL A 31 20.10 -8.62 3.24
C VAL A 31 18.61 -8.29 3.34
N ALA A 32 18.11 -7.50 2.39
CA ALA A 32 16.70 -7.17 2.25
C ALA A 32 16.14 -7.78 0.97
N TYR A 33 14.98 -8.43 1.07
CA TYR A 33 14.29 -8.98 -0.11
C TYR A 33 13.34 -7.97 -0.74
N ASN A 34 13.20 -8.02 -2.06
CA ASN A 34 12.40 -7.06 -2.81
C ASN A 34 10.90 -7.18 -2.51
N SER A 35 10.17 -6.08 -2.67
CA SER A 35 8.71 -6.08 -2.61
C SER A 35 8.12 -6.74 -3.87
N CYS A 36 6.89 -7.23 -3.78
CA CYS A 36 6.19 -7.78 -4.94
C CYS A 36 5.58 -6.77 -5.91
N ARG A 37 5.70 -5.47 -5.60
CA ARG A 37 5.13 -4.38 -6.40
C ARG A 37 3.60 -4.44 -6.59
N ASN A 38 2.91 -5.37 -5.92
CA ASN A 38 1.45 -5.40 -5.88
C ASN A 38 0.94 -4.34 -4.88
N ARG A 39 0.18 -3.36 -5.38
CA ARG A 39 -0.42 -2.28 -4.58
C ARG A 39 -1.37 -2.78 -3.49
N HIS A 40 -1.95 -3.95 -3.69
CA HIS A 40 -2.90 -4.58 -2.76
C HIS A 40 -2.21 -5.51 -1.76
N CYS A 41 -0.88 -5.68 -1.82
CA CYS A 41 -0.18 -6.57 -0.90
C CYS A 41 -0.15 -5.97 0.52
N PRO A 42 -0.81 -6.60 1.51
CA PRO A 42 -0.86 -6.07 2.87
C PRO A 42 0.51 -6.11 3.57
N ARG A 43 1.43 -6.96 3.11
CA ARG A 43 2.80 -7.04 3.64
C ARG A 43 3.71 -5.97 3.09
N CYS A 44 3.65 -5.68 1.78
CA CYS A 44 4.55 -4.72 1.14
C CYS A 44 4.04 -3.27 1.25
N GLN A 45 2.73 -3.05 1.12
CA GLN A 45 2.13 -1.71 1.10
C GLN A 45 1.17 -1.44 2.26
N GLY A 46 0.91 -2.42 3.14
CA GLY A 46 -0.08 -2.26 4.20
C GLY A 46 0.29 -1.21 5.24
N ALA A 47 1.58 -1.00 5.54
CA ALA A 47 1.98 0.06 6.47
C ALA A 47 1.68 1.45 5.88
N ALA A 48 2.12 1.72 4.67
CA ALA A 48 1.83 2.97 3.96
C ALA A 48 0.32 3.19 3.79
N ALA A 49 -0.43 2.14 3.43
CA ALA A 49 -1.88 2.22 3.31
C ALA A 49 -2.56 2.59 4.65
N ARG A 50 -2.11 2.01 5.77
CA ARG A 50 -2.64 2.35 7.11
C ARG A 50 -2.30 3.79 7.50
N THR A 51 -1.08 4.24 7.26
CA THR A 51 -0.69 5.65 7.52
C THR A 51 -1.58 6.59 6.72
N TRP A 52 -1.73 6.33 5.41
CA TRP A 52 -2.59 7.14 4.55
C TRP A 52 -4.06 7.15 5.00
N LEU A 53 -4.60 5.99 5.37
CA LEU A 53 -5.98 5.89 5.87
C LEU A 53 -6.18 6.71 7.15
N ALA A 54 -5.24 6.63 8.10
CA ALA A 54 -5.33 7.38 9.36
C ALA A 54 -5.32 8.89 9.13
N GLU A 55 -4.51 9.37 8.20
CA GLU A 55 -4.51 10.79 7.82
C GLU A 55 -5.83 11.22 7.19
N ARG A 56 -6.42 10.39 6.30
CA ARG A 56 -7.71 10.71 5.67
C ARG A 56 -8.87 10.62 6.64
N GLU A 57 -8.80 9.72 7.62
CA GLU A 57 -9.81 9.59 8.67
C GLU A 57 -9.83 10.83 9.57
N ALA A 58 -8.67 11.45 9.84
CA ALA A 58 -8.58 12.71 10.58
C ALA A 58 -9.24 13.90 9.85
N ASP A 59 -9.35 13.84 8.53
CA ASP A 59 -9.99 14.87 7.70
C ASP A 59 -11.53 14.73 7.66
N LEU A 60 -12.11 13.66 8.26
CA LEU A 60 -13.55 13.40 8.20
C LEU A 60 -14.32 14.27 9.20
N LEU A 61 -15.39 14.89 8.71
CA LEU A 61 -16.36 15.59 9.56
C LEU A 61 -17.17 14.59 10.39
N PRO A 62 -17.59 14.95 11.63
CA PRO A 62 -18.36 14.08 12.52
C PRO A 62 -19.84 13.99 12.10
N VAL A 63 -20.09 13.70 10.82
CA VAL A 63 -21.41 13.54 10.19
C VAL A 63 -21.38 12.30 9.29
N GLY A 64 -22.55 11.84 8.84
CA GLY A 64 -22.61 10.77 7.84
C GLY A 64 -21.87 11.16 6.57
N TYR A 65 -20.72 10.55 6.33
CA TYR A 65 -19.86 10.81 5.18
C TYR A 65 -20.01 9.70 4.13
N PHE A 66 -20.28 10.08 2.88
CA PHE A 66 -20.39 9.16 1.75
C PHE A 66 -19.41 9.56 0.65
N HIS A 67 -18.48 8.66 0.30
CA HIS A 67 -17.61 8.84 -0.86
C HIS A 67 -18.29 8.23 -2.09
N VAL A 68 -18.80 9.07 -2.98
CA VAL A 68 -19.43 8.64 -4.23
C VAL A 68 -18.42 8.79 -5.37
N VAL A 69 -18.08 7.68 -6.01
CA VAL A 69 -17.26 7.66 -7.23
C VAL A 69 -18.19 7.35 -8.39
N PHE A 70 -18.19 8.20 -9.40
CA PHE A 70 -18.94 8.00 -10.64
C PHE A 70 -18.11 8.47 -11.83
N THR A 71 -18.38 7.89 -12.99
CA THR A 71 -17.76 8.32 -14.25
C THR A 71 -18.44 9.59 -14.72
N LEU A 72 -17.66 10.64 -15.00
CA LEU A 72 -18.20 11.87 -15.58
C LEU A 72 -18.76 11.59 -16.98
N PRO A 73 -20.03 11.92 -17.27
CA PRO A 73 -20.60 11.77 -18.61
C PRO A 73 -19.85 12.62 -19.64
N ALA A 74 -19.74 12.12 -20.87
CA ALA A 74 -18.97 12.77 -21.92
C ALA A 74 -19.54 14.14 -22.31
N GLU A 75 -20.86 14.31 -22.20
CA GLU A 75 -21.60 15.52 -22.56
C GLU A 75 -21.24 16.74 -21.70
N VAL A 76 -20.63 16.53 -20.52
CA VAL A 76 -20.23 17.58 -19.57
C VAL A 76 -18.73 17.56 -19.26
N ALA A 77 -17.94 16.79 -20.02
CA ALA A 77 -16.52 16.59 -19.76
C ALA A 77 -15.61 17.70 -20.32
N ASP A 78 -16.09 18.48 -21.31
CA ASP A 78 -15.36 19.61 -21.90
C ASP A 78 -15.89 20.94 -21.33
N VAL A 79 -15.27 21.45 -20.26
CA VAL A 79 -15.45 22.81 -19.73
C VAL A 79 -14.10 23.49 -19.60
#